data_AF-A0A7S1SAV3-F1
#
_entry.id   AF-A0A7S1SAV3-F1
#
_cell.length_a   1.000
_cell.length_b   1.000
_cell.length_c   1.000
_cell.angle_alpha   90.00
_cell.angle_beta   90.00
_cell.angle_gamma   90.00
#
_symmetry.space_group_name_H-M   'P 1'
#
loop_
_entity.id
_entity.type
_entity.pdbx_description
1 polymer ?
#
loop_
_entity_poly.entity_id
_entity_poly.type
_entity_poly.pdbx_seq_one_letter_code
_entity_poly.pdbx_strand_id
1 'polypeptide(L)'
;MSPAAARRCAALARHLAPVIGEEVADVNHGRTLAASSVDGAKDAGSLSYERAMAAFRNPDSGAFQFQDRRKEGGLRIAYRAIEFYEFDEKLADIERSDFGTGFYELVDGRLAFKPAEREGWDRQRRWIILDRVRACMQRGGAIIGAFDVQKTGHQVLVGAVVLDGQWMGKGMDTLDVSFLFVASKLPERYLTQGGKQKDFRNAGIEDTLWSKIVAEAKARGARKLYISAAANLGGIIKLPGMTQPLAPSAYL
;
A
#
# COMPACT_ATOMS: atom_id res chain seq x y z
N MET A 1 -20.79 15.51 -15.04
CA MET A 1 -19.33 15.43 -14.84
C MET A 1 -18.72 16.76 -15.26
N SER A 2 -17.90 17.41 -14.43
CA SER A 2 -17.35 18.71 -14.81
C SER A 2 -16.32 18.53 -15.94
N PRO A 3 -16.20 19.50 -16.87
CA PRO A 3 -15.19 19.46 -17.92
C PRO A 3 -13.75 19.33 -17.40
N ALA A 4 -13.50 19.69 -16.13
CA ALA A 4 -12.21 19.55 -15.48
C ALA A 4 -11.90 18.09 -15.08
N ALA A 5 -12.90 17.34 -14.63
CA ALA A 5 -12.73 15.93 -14.26
C ALA A 5 -12.44 15.06 -15.49
N ALA A 6 -13.13 15.32 -16.62
CA ALA A 6 -12.90 14.61 -17.88
C ALA A 6 -11.48 14.82 -18.42
N ARG A 7 -10.94 16.04 -18.31
CA ARG A 7 -9.57 16.37 -18.74
C ARG A 7 -8.50 15.69 -17.90
N ARG A 8 -8.74 15.51 -16.59
CA ARG A 8 -7.81 14.81 -15.68
C ARG A 8 -7.73 13.31 -15.96
N CYS A 9 -8.86 12.64 -16.19
CA CYS A 9 -8.85 11.22 -16.59
C CYS A 9 -8.15 11.00 -17.94
N ALA A 10 -8.37 11.90 -18.91
CA ALA A 10 -7.70 11.82 -20.22
C ALA A 10 -6.19 12.14 -20.18
N ALA A 11 -5.71 12.88 -19.19
CA ALA A 11 -4.29 13.13 -18.98
C ALA A 11 -3.60 11.90 -18.34
N LEU A 12 -4.25 11.29 -17.34
CA LEU A 12 -3.74 10.08 -16.68
C LEU A 12 -3.67 8.88 -17.64
N ALA A 13 -4.70 8.68 -18.48
CA ALA A 13 -4.72 7.61 -19.48
C ALA A 13 -3.59 7.73 -20.52
N ARG A 14 -3.20 8.96 -20.90
CA ARG A 14 -2.10 9.20 -21.85
C ARG A 14 -0.71 8.96 -21.25
N HIS A 15 -0.56 9.07 -19.94
CA HIS A 15 0.69 8.72 -19.26
C HIS A 15 0.85 7.22 -19.02
N LEU A 16 -0.24 6.46 -18.97
CA LEU A 16 -0.22 5.01 -18.73
C LEU A 16 -0.18 4.17 -20.03
N ALA A 17 -0.53 4.76 -21.17
CA ALA A 17 -0.58 4.09 -22.46
C ALA A 17 0.72 3.38 -22.93
N PRO A 18 1.95 3.87 -22.66
CA PRO A 18 3.15 3.17 -23.14
C PRO A 18 3.64 2.07 -22.19
N VAL A 19 2.99 1.82 -21.05
CA VAL A 19 3.43 0.87 -20.02
C VAL A 19 2.73 -0.49 -20.10
N ILE A 20 1.62 -0.57 -20.85
CA ILE A 20 0.83 -1.79 -20.98
C ILE A 20 0.95 -2.28 -22.42
N GLY A 21 1.94 -3.14 -22.67
CA GLY A 21 2.01 -3.89 -23.91
C GLY A 21 0.75 -4.74 -24.07
N GLU A 22 0.10 -4.61 -25.23
CA GLU A 22 -1.05 -5.41 -25.62
C GLU A 22 -0.67 -6.89 -25.70
N GLU A 23 -1.22 -7.71 -24.80
CA GLU A 23 -1.47 -9.12 -25.10
C GLU A 23 -2.66 -9.59 -24.26
N VAL A 24 -3.85 -9.52 -24.86
CA VAL A 24 -5.05 -10.20 -24.35
C VAL A 24 -5.10 -11.56 -25.03
N ALA A 25 -4.71 -12.60 -24.30
CA ALA A 25 -4.94 -13.98 -24.71
C ALA A 25 -6.04 -14.60 -23.84
N ASP A 26 -7.21 -14.72 -24.45
CA ASP A 26 -8.35 -15.51 -23.99
C ASP A 26 -8.10 -16.99 -24.34
N VAL A 27 -7.98 -17.88 -23.36
CA VAL A 27 -8.15 -19.33 -23.55
C VAL A 27 -8.66 -20.00 -22.27
N ASN A 28 -9.96 -20.26 -22.25
CA ASN A 28 -10.57 -21.40 -21.55
C ASN A 28 -9.84 -22.70 -21.92
N HIS A 29 -9.56 -23.59 -20.96
CA HIS A 29 -9.84 -25.03 -21.03
C HIS A 29 -9.37 -25.70 -19.72
N GLY A 30 -10.29 -26.42 -19.08
CA GLY A 30 -10.04 -27.13 -17.83
C GLY A 30 -9.24 -28.42 -18.00
N ARG A 31 -8.51 -28.78 -16.95
CA ARG A 31 -8.17 -30.17 -16.64
C ARG A 31 -7.77 -30.29 -15.17
N THR A 32 -8.58 -31.05 -14.43
CA THR A 32 -8.34 -31.48 -13.06
C THR A 32 -7.29 -32.58 -13.05
N LEU A 33 -6.24 -32.43 -12.24
CA LEU A 33 -5.37 -33.53 -11.83
C LEU A 33 -5.27 -33.55 -10.30
N ALA A 34 -5.39 -34.77 -9.77
CA ALA A 34 -5.51 -35.08 -8.36
C ALA A 34 -4.23 -34.78 -7.57
N ALA A 35 -4.40 -34.26 -6.36
CA ALA A 35 -3.32 -34.09 -5.38
C ALA A 35 -3.21 -35.34 -4.50
N SER A 36 -2.02 -35.92 -4.45
CA SER A 36 -1.60 -36.89 -3.44
C SER A 36 -1.16 -36.15 -2.17
N SER A 37 -1.71 -36.54 -1.02
CA SER A 37 -1.38 -36.03 0.30
C SER A 37 0.02 -36.44 0.76
N VAL A 38 0.79 -35.52 1.31
CA VAL A 38 1.92 -35.84 2.19
C VAL A 38 1.75 -35.05 3.49
N ASP A 39 1.48 -35.79 4.55
CA ASP A 39 1.50 -35.34 5.94
C ASP A 39 2.93 -34.99 6.36
N GLY A 40 3.12 -33.81 6.97
CA GLY A 40 4.38 -33.50 7.66
C GLY A 40 4.68 -32.01 7.80
N ALA A 41 3.91 -31.26 8.60
CA ALA A 41 4.34 -29.94 9.06
C ALA A 41 3.63 -29.55 10.37
N LYS A 42 4.23 -29.86 11.53
CA LYS A 42 3.76 -29.32 12.81
C LYS A 42 4.77 -28.48 13.60
N ASP A 43 6.05 -28.40 13.21
CA ASP A 43 7.07 -27.72 14.04
C ASP A 43 7.88 -26.60 13.34
N ALA A 44 7.42 -26.03 12.22
CA ALA A 44 8.18 -25.04 11.44
C ALA A 44 7.95 -23.55 11.84
N GLY A 45 7.12 -23.27 12.85
CA GLY A 45 6.56 -21.93 13.06
C GLY A 45 7.47 -20.88 13.71
N SER A 46 8.40 -21.26 14.59
CA SER A 46 9.22 -20.28 15.34
C SER A 46 10.62 -20.04 14.74
N LEU A 47 11.20 -21.04 14.07
CA LEU A 47 12.52 -20.96 13.44
C LEU A 47 12.53 -20.16 12.12
N SER A 48 11.37 -19.90 11.51
CA SER A 48 11.29 -19.15 10.24
C SER A 48 11.35 -17.64 10.46
N TYR A 49 10.81 -17.12 11.58
CA TYR A 49 10.78 -15.68 11.86
C TYR A 49 12.19 -15.14 12.14
N GLU A 50 12.97 -15.79 13.02
CA GLU A 50 14.33 -15.33 13.30
C GLU A 50 15.26 -15.47 12.09
N ARG A 51 15.09 -16.51 11.26
CA ARG A 51 15.84 -16.65 10.00
C ARG A 51 15.43 -15.61 8.95
N ALA A 52 14.15 -15.28 8.84
CA ALA A 52 13.67 -14.21 7.96
C ALA A 52 14.21 -12.85 8.42
N MET A 53 14.20 -12.57 9.72
CA MET A 53 14.77 -11.35 10.29
C MET A 53 16.31 -11.31 10.18
N ALA A 54 16.99 -12.45 10.25
CA ALA A 54 18.45 -12.52 10.04
C ALA A 54 18.85 -12.31 8.56
N ALA A 55 18.06 -12.79 7.61
CA ALA A 55 18.25 -12.50 6.19
C ALA A 55 18.04 -11.01 5.86
N PHE A 56 17.11 -10.33 6.56
CA PHE A 56 16.94 -8.87 6.52
C PHE A 56 18.10 -8.09 7.12
N ARG A 57 18.74 -8.65 8.15
CA ARG A 57 19.90 -8.04 8.80
C ARG A 57 21.21 -8.27 8.07
N ASN A 58 21.22 -8.97 6.92
CA ASN A 58 22.43 -9.12 6.13
C ASN A 58 22.85 -7.75 5.55
N PRO A 59 23.92 -7.10 6.07
CA PRO A 59 24.37 -5.80 5.60
C PRO A 59 24.81 -5.85 4.13
N ASP A 60 25.20 -7.02 3.64
CA ASP A 60 25.67 -7.26 2.28
C ASP A 60 24.53 -7.49 1.27
N SER A 61 23.27 -7.56 1.74
CA SER A 61 22.09 -7.59 0.86
C SER A 61 21.76 -6.23 0.23
N GLY A 62 22.53 -5.19 0.56
CA GLY A 62 22.26 -3.82 0.11
C GLY A 62 20.99 -3.23 0.76
N ALA A 63 20.59 -3.74 1.93
CA ALA A 63 19.42 -3.30 2.66
C ALA A 63 19.47 -1.80 3.00
N PHE A 64 18.86 -1.02 2.11
CA PHE A 64 17.98 0.11 2.40
C PHE A 64 18.50 1.23 3.30
N GLN A 65 19.63 1.84 2.94
CA GLN A 65 19.95 3.20 3.37
C GLN A 65 19.77 4.20 2.23
N PHE A 66 18.52 4.43 1.84
CA PHE A 66 18.19 5.55 0.96
C PHE A 66 17.66 6.69 1.81
N GLN A 67 18.43 7.75 2.01
CA GLN A 67 17.95 9.00 2.58
C GLN A 67 18.07 10.08 1.49
N ASP A 68 16.97 10.33 0.78
CA ASP A 68 16.89 11.38 -0.22
C ASP A 68 16.12 12.57 0.38
N ARG A 69 16.70 13.77 0.38
CA ARG A 69 16.06 15.00 0.84
C ARG A 69 15.76 15.88 -0.35
N ARG A 70 14.48 16.06 -0.67
CA ARG A 70 14.04 16.91 -1.77
C ARG A 70 13.35 18.17 -1.28
N LYS A 71 13.53 19.24 -2.05
CA LYS A 71 12.66 20.42 -2.01
C LYS A 71 11.54 20.24 -3.04
N GLU A 72 10.43 19.69 -2.60
CA GLU A 72 9.24 19.46 -3.42
C GLU A 72 8.20 20.53 -3.09
N GLY A 73 7.90 21.43 -4.04
CA GLY A 73 6.96 22.55 -3.77
C GLY A 73 7.35 23.47 -2.60
N GLY A 74 8.64 23.53 -2.24
CA GLY A 74 9.13 24.27 -1.06
C GLY A 74 9.07 23.49 0.26
N LEU A 75 8.56 22.26 0.25
CA LEU A 75 8.56 21.32 1.37
C LEU A 75 9.93 20.66 1.53
N ARG A 76 10.28 20.20 2.73
CA ARG A 76 11.50 19.43 2.98
C ARG A 76 11.11 17.99 3.29
N ILE A 77 11.02 17.18 2.24
CA ILE A 77 10.61 15.78 2.37
C ILE A 77 11.84 14.88 2.35
N ALA A 78 11.95 14.03 3.37
CA ALA A 78 12.93 12.97 3.45
C ALA A 78 12.25 11.63 3.11
N TYR A 79 12.79 10.88 2.16
CA TYR A 79 12.31 9.55 1.82
C TYR A 79 13.28 8.51 2.34
N ARG A 80 12.76 7.45 2.98
CA ARG A 80 13.58 6.33 3.46
C ARG A 80 12.77 5.06 3.67
N ALA A 81 13.47 3.94 3.75
CA ALA A 81 12.87 2.72 4.28
C ALA A 81 12.43 2.93 5.73
N ILE A 82 11.35 2.24 6.08
CA ILE A 82 10.81 2.25 7.43
C ILE A 82 10.57 0.83 7.89
N GLU A 83 10.93 0.57 9.13
CA GLU A 83 10.65 -0.70 9.78
C GLU A 83 9.16 -0.78 10.15
N PHE A 84 8.65 -2.01 10.27
CA PHE A 84 7.23 -2.21 10.60
C PHE A 84 6.83 -1.55 11.93
N TYR A 85 7.66 -1.63 12.96
CA TYR A 85 7.35 -1.05 14.28
C TYR A 85 7.24 0.48 14.19
N GLU A 86 8.13 1.12 13.43
CA GLU A 86 8.08 2.56 13.21
C GLU A 86 6.86 2.93 12.38
N PHE A 87 6.54 2.15 11.34
CA PHE A 87 5.34 2.37 10.56
C PHE A 87 4.07 2.26 11.42
N ASP A 88 3.99 1.29 12.34
CA ASP A 88 2.85 1.16 13.26
C ASP A 88 2.66 2.43 14.09
N GLU A 89 3.72 2.88 14.76
CA GLU A 89 3.71 4.12 15.55
C GLU A 89 3.31 5.33 14.71
N LYS A 90 3.94 5.48 13.54
CA LYS A 90 3.79 6.63 12.64
C LYS A 90 2.53 6.61 11.80
N LEU A 91 1.84 5.49 11.64
CA LEU A 91 0.56 5.43 10.95
C LEU A 91 -0.51 6.28 11.67
N ALA A 92 -0.35 6.50 12.99
CA ALA A 92 -1.14 7.45 13.76
C ALA A 92 -1.00 8.91 13.29
N ASP A 93 0.12 9.23 12.62
CA ASP A 93 0.43 10.57 12.10
C ASP A 93 -0.23 10.80 10.74
N ILE A 94 -0.72 9.73 10.10
CA ILE A 94 -1.35 9.82 8.80
C ILE A 94 -2.81 10.26 8.97
N GLU A 95 -3.03 11.53 8.71
CA GLU A 95 -4.36 12.14 8.65
C GLU A 95 -5.08 11.71 7.37
N ARG A 96 -6.31 11.19 7.51
CA ARG A 96 -7.16 10.73 6.39
C ARG A 96 -8.57 11.32 6.40
N SER A 97 -8.75 12.53 6.92
CA SER A 97 -10.08 13.19 6.84
C SER A 97 -10.54 13.41 5.40
N ASP A 98 -9.59 13.37 4.47
CA ASP A 98 -9.78 13.52 3.04
C ASP A 98 -10.15 12.23 2.30
N PHE A 99 -10.33 11.11 3.00
CA PHE A 99 -10.62 9.84 2.35
C PHE A 99 -12.07 9.71 1.96
N GLY A 100 -12.32 9.94 0.67
CA GLY A 100 -13.53 9.57 -0.04
C GLY A 100 -14.75 10.35 0.45
N THR A 101 -15.28 11.24 -0.39
CA THR A 101 -16.61 11.81 -0.16
C THR A 101 -17.70 10.73 -0.09
N GLY A 102 -17.40 9.51 -0.57
CA GLY A 102 -18.26 8.34 -0.51
C GLY A 102 -17.68 7.14 -1.26
N PHE A 103 -18.46 6.07 -1.31
CA PHE A 103 -18.19 4.85 -2.07
C PHE A 103 -19.41 4.51 -2.93
N TYR A 104 -19.22 3.70 -3.97
CA TYR A 104 -20.35 3.16 -4.74
C TYR A 104 -20.66 1.75 -4.26
N GLU A 105 -21.94 1.47 -4.03
CA GLU A 105 -22.45 0.14 -3.70
C GLU A 105 -23.39 -0.32 -4.80
N LEU A 106 -23.33 -1.60 -5.18
CA LEU A 106 -24.27 -2.17 -6.12
C LEU A 106 -25.57 -2.54 -5.38
N VAL A 107 -26.64 -1.78 -5.61
CA VAL A 107 -27.97 -1.99 -5.03
C VAL A 107 -28.94 -2.25 -6.16
N ASP A 108 -29.60 -3.41 -6.16
CA ASP A 108 -30.59 -3.82 -7.18
C ASP A 108 -30.06 -3.69 -8.62
N GLY A 109 -28.82 -4.12 -8.84
CA GLY A 109 -28.15 -4.08 -10.15
C GLY A 109 -27.72 -2.68 -10.60
N ARG A 110 -27.77 -1.66 -9.73
CA ARG A 110 -27.37 -0.28 -10.04
C ARG A 110 -26.31 0.21 -9.06
N LEU A 111 -25.34 0.98 -9.55
CA LEU A 111 -24.35 1.63 -8.69
C LEU A 111 -24.98 2.84 -8.00
N ALA A 112 -25.11 2.77 -6.68
CA ALA A 112 -25.58 3.86 -5.82
C ALA A 112 -24.40 4.47 -5.06
N PHE A 113 -24.25 5.79 -5.12
CA PHE A 113 -23.25 6.51 -4.33
C PHE A 113 -23.72 6.64 -2.88
N LYS A 114 -22.88 6.23 -1.94
CA LYS A 114 -23.07 6.41 -0.50
C LYS A 114 -21.99 7.32 0.05
N PRO A 115 -22.34 8.48 0.66
CA PRO A 115 -21.35 9.33 1.28
C PRO A 115 -20.63 8.59 2.40
N ALA A 116 -19.35 8.89 2.61
CA ALA A 116 -18.61 8.28 3.69
C ALA A 116 -19.05 8.91 5.01
N GLU A 117 -19.52 8.10 5.95
CA GLU A 117 -20.02 8.60 7.24
C GLU A 117 -18.92 9.04 8.22
N ARG A 118 -17.63 8.86 7.88
CA ARG A 118 -16.53 9.07 8.83
C ARG A 118 -15.30 9.72 8.22
N GLU A 119 -14.85 10.78 8.88
CA GLU A 119 -13.52 11.38 8.70
C GLU A 119 -12.45 10.47 9.30
N GLY A 120 -11.47 10.04 8.50
CA GLY A 120 -10.25 9.40 8.99
C GLY A 120 -10.27 7.88 9.23
N TRP A 121 -9.16 7.40 9.79
CA TRP A 121 -8.99 6.02 10.24
C TRP A 121 -9.63 5.87 11.61
N ASP A 122 -10.74 5.13 11.69
CA ASP A 122 -11.11 4.57 12.99
C ASP A 122 -10.10 3.49 13.42
N ARG A 123 -10.12 3.16 14.71
CA ARG A 123 -9.21 2.17 15.30
C ARG A 123 -9.25 0.84 14.53
N GLN A 124 -10.44 0.40 14.12
CA GLN A 124 -10.60 -0.89 13.44
C GLN A 124 -9.92 -0.89 12.06
N ARG A 125 -10.12 0.14 11.25
CA ARG A 125 -9.49 0.23 9.92
C ARG A 125 -7.97 0.35 10.03
N ARG A 126 -7.46 1.12 10.98
CA ARG A 126 -6.02 1.19 11.25
C ARG A 126 -5.48 -0.21 11.57
N TRP A 127 -6.15 -0.96 12.42
CA TRP A 127 -5.76 -2.34 12.75
C TRP A 127 -5.73 -3.25 11.53
N ILE A 128 -6.74 -3.20 10.65
CA ILE A 128 -6.77 -4.01 9.42
C ILE A 128 -5.56 -3.71 8.53
N ILE A 129 -5.17 -2.43 8.41
CA ILE A 129 -4.00 -2.07 7.60
C ILE A 129 -2.71 -2.50 8.23
N LEU A 130 -2.57 -2.29 9.54
CA LEU A 130 -1.38 -2.75 10.25
C LEU A 130 -1.22 -4.26 10.13
N ASP A 131 -2.30 -5.02 10.22
CA ASP A 131 -2.28 -6.46 10.04
C ASP A 131 -1.86 -6.85 8.61
N ARG A 132 -2.43 -6.20 7.59
CA ARG A 132 -2.03 -6.42 6.19
C ARG A 132 -0.55 -6.08 5.96
N VAL A 133 -0.09 -4.91 6.42
CA VAL A 133 1.29 -4.47 6.24
C VAL A 133 2.25 -5.38 7.02
N ARG A 134 1.86 -5.83 8.22
CA ARG A 134 2.63 -6.83 8.97
C ARG A 134 2.81 -8.11 8.17
N ALA A 135 1.73 -8.62 7.58
CA ALA A 135 1.78 -9.82 6.75
C ALA A 135 2.68 -9.62 5.51
N CYS A 136 2.64 -8.44 4.88
CA CYS A 136 3.56 -8.09 3.78
C CYS A 136 5.02 -8.20 4.24
N MET A 137 5.34 -7.62 5.39
CA MET A 137 6.71 -7.63 5.93
C MET A 137 7.18 -9.04 6.32
N GLN A 138 6.30 -9.86 6.89
CA GLN A 138 6.60 -11.26 7.19
C GLN A 138 6.94 -12.09 5.94
N ARG A 139 6.44 -11.70 4.77
CA ARG A 139 6.75 -12.32 3.47
C ARG A 139 7.98 -11.72 2.78
N GLY A 140 8.68 -10.79 3.40
CA GLY A 140 9.83 -10.13 2.78
C GLY A 140 9.50 -8.81 2.08
N GLY A 141 8.35 -8.22 2.35
CA GLY A 141 7.94 -6.93 1.78
C GLY A 141 8.86 -5.77 2.14
N ALA A 142 8.56 -4.59 1.59
CA ALA A 142 9.27 -3.36 1.90
C ALA A 142 8.31 -2.21 2.13
N ILE A 143 8.70 -1.27 3.00
CA ILE A 143 7.96 -0.04 3.23
C ILE A 143 8.89 1.15 3.00
N ILE A 144 8.42 2.12 2.22
CA ILE A 144 9.12 3.39 2.00
C ILE A 144 8.22 4.50 2.54
N GLY A 145 8.74 5.29 3.48
CA GLY A 145 8.07 6.45 4.06
C GLY A 145 8.56 7.76 3.46
N ALA A 146 7.65 8.72 3.33
CA ALA A 146 7.93 10.12 3.06
C ALA A 146 7.69 10.94 4.33
N PHE A 147 8.70 11.68 4.77
CA PHE A 147 8.71 12.39 6.04
C PHE A 147 8.87 13.89 5.84
N ASP A 148 7.94 14.68 6.38
CA ASP A 148 8.10 16.13 6.46
C ASP A 148 9.03 16.48 7.62
N VAL A 149 10.20 17.02 7.30
CA VAL A 149 11.23 17.39 8.28
C VAL A 149 10.93 18.78 8.85
N GLN A 150 10.46 18.81 10.09
CA GLN A 150 10.19 20.06 10.80
C GLN A 150 11.50 20.79 11.17
N LYS A 151 11.39 22.09 11.45
CA LYS A 151 12.55 22.90 11.88
C LYS A 151 13.20 22.38 13.17
N THR A 152 12.41 21.76 14.05
CA THR A 152 12.86 21.14 15.30
C THR A 152 13.64 19.85 15.08
N GLY A 153 13.76 19.37 13.84
CA GLY A 153 14.36 18.06 13.51
C GLY A 153 13.37 16.90 13.60
N HIS A 154 12.17 17.12 14.13
CA HIS A 154 11.12 16.10 14.18
C HIS A 154 10.65 15.72 12.77
N GLN A 155 10.46 14.42 12.54
CA GLN A 155 9.99 13.85 11.29
C GLN A 155 8.56 13.34 11.45
N VAL A 156 7.67 13.82 10.58
CA VAL A 156 6.26 13.40 10.53
C VAL A 156 6.05 12.58 9.28
N LEU A 157 5.48 11.38 9.41
CA LEU A 157 5.15 10.56 8.25
C LEU A 157 3.98 11.21 7.50
N VAL A 158 4.23 11.67 6.28
CA VAL A 158 3.25 12.36 5.42
C VAL A 158 2.88 11.55 4.18
N GLY A 159 3.53 10.41 3.97
CA GLY A 159 3.14 9.42 2.97
C GLY A 159 3.91 8.13 3.16
N ALA A 160 3.38 7.03 2.64
CA ALA A 160 4.06 5.74 2.65
C ALA A 160 3.59 4.88 1.48
N VAL A 161 4.47 3.97 1.06
CA VAL A 161 4.16 2.91 0.09
C VAL A 161 4.70 1.58 0.59
N VAL A 162 3.93 0.51 0.41
CA VAL A 162 4.24 -0.86 0.84
C VAL A 162 4.22 -1.77 -0.38
N LEU A 163 5.32 -2.46 -0.59
CA LEU A 163 5.45 -3.58 -1.54
C LEU A 163 5.32 -4.88 -0.76
N ASP A 164 4.43 -5.76 -1.21
CA ASP A 164 4.33 -7.11 -0.67
C ASP A 164 5.56 -7.95 -1.08
N GLY A 165 5.95 -8.91 -0.23
CA GLY A 165 6.96 -9.91 -0.56
C GLY A 165 6.41 -11.12 -1.32
N GLN A 166 5.08 -11.23 -1.43
CA GLN A 166 4.44 -12.34 -2.15
C GLN A 166 4.50 -12.14 -3.66
N TRP A 167 5.16 -13.08 -4.34
CA TRP A 167 5.13 -13.21 -5.79
C TRP A 167 3.80 -13.78 -6.26
N MET A 168 3.29 -13.26 -7.37
CA MET A 168 1.99 -13.65 -7.94
C MET A 168 2.07 -13.82 -9.45
N GLY A 169 0.98 -14.37 -10.01
CA GLY A 169 0.83 -14.64 -11.44
C GLY A 169 1.45 -15.96 -11.87
N LYS A 170 1.03 -16.48 -13.03
CA LYS A 170 1.50 -17.77 -13.57
C LYS A 170 3.03 -17.82 -13.73
N GLY A 171 3.66 -16.68 -14.01
CA GLY A 171 5.11 -16.55 -14.18
C GLY A 171 5.89 -16.24 -12.89
N MET A 172 5.21 -16.08 -11.74
CA MET A 172 5.83 -15.62 -10.49
C MET A 172 6.70 -14.36 -10.71
N ASP A 173 6.20 -13.43 -11.52
CA ASP A 173 6.93 -12.25 -12.00
C ASP A 173 6.26 -10.93 -11.60
N THR A 174 5.23 -11.01 -10.75
CA THR A 174 4.40 -9.89 -10.30
C THR A 174 4.48 -9.72 -8.79
N LEU A 175 4.66 -8.49 -8.31
CA LEU A 175 4.54 -8.11 -6.89
C LEU A 175 3.37 -7.14 -6.69
N ASP A 176 2.78 -7.14 -5.49
CA ASP A 176 1.67 -6.25 -5.11
C ASP A 176 2.16 -4.97 -4.43
N VAL A 177 1.63 -3.82 -4.84
CA VAL A 177 1.69 -2.59 -4.06
C VAL A 177 0.47 -2.55 -3.14
N SER A 178 0.64 -3.16 -1.96
CA SER A 178 -0.43 -3.38 -0.98
C SER A 178 -0.97 -2.09 -0.36
N PHE A 179 -0.16 -1.03 -0.31
CA PHE A 179 -0.55 0.25 0.27
C PHE A 179 0.22 1.38 -0.41
N LEU A 180 -0.46 2.45 -0.78
CA LEU A 180 0.14 3.73 -1.18
C LEU A 180 -0.76 4.84 -0.62
N PHE A 181 -0.17 5.76 0.12
CA PHE A 181 -0.90 6.88 0.67
C PHE A 181 -0.02 8.12 0.83
N VAL A 182 -0.62 9.29 0.60
CA VAL A 182 -0.05 10.61 0.89
C VAL A 182 -1.10 11.40 1.66
N ALA A 183 -0.74 11.87 2.85
CA ALA A 183 -1.60 12.73 3.66
C ALA A 183 -1.89 14.02 2.90
N SER A 184 -3.06 14.62 3.07
CA SER A 184 -3.31 15.97 2.55
C SER A 184 -2.67 17.04 3.42
N LYS A 185 -2.71 16.84 4.74
CA LYS A 185 -2.38 17.85 5.75
C LYS A 185 -1.65 17.22 6.95
N LEU A 186 -0.91 18.04 7.70
CA LEU A 186 -0.34 17.63 8.98
C LEU A 186 -1.43 17.42 10.04
N PRO A 187 -1.25 16.47 10.97
CA PRO A 187 -2.11 16.37 12.15
C PRO A 187 -2.00 17.59 13.06
N GLU A 188 -3.10 17.94 13.73
CA GLU A 188 -3.22 19.13 14.58
C GLU A 188 -2.15 19.20 15.68
N ARG A 189 -1.79 18.06 16.28
CA ARG A 189 -0.71 17.98 17.30
C ARG A 189 0.64 18.51 16.83
N TYR A 190 0.89 18.53 15.52
CA TYR A 190 2.13 19.10 14.96
C TYR A 190 2.04 20.60 14.73
N LEU A 191 0.84 21.12 14.48
CA LEU A 191 0.59 22.56 14.36
C LEU A 191 0.79 23.25 15.70
N THR A 192 0.32 22.64 16.79
CA THR A 192 0.49 23.18 18.16
C THR A 192 1.95 23.21 18.61
N GLN A 193 2.81 22.38 18.04
CA GLN A 193 4.27 22.36 18.28
C GLN A 193 5.06 23.36 17.41
N GLY A 194 4.38 24.30 16.76
CA GLY A 194 5.00 25.30 15.88
C GLY A 194 5.23 24.82 14.44
N GLY A 195 4.64 23.69 14.06
CA GLY A 195 4.51 23.28 12.66
C GLY A 195 3.65 24.27 11.87
N LYS A 196 3.82 24.28 10.54
CA LYS A 196 2.97 25.07 9.64
C LYS A 196 2.17 24.12 8.78
N GLN A 197 0.88 24.43 8.61
CA GLN A 197 0.02 23.69 7.70
C GLN A 197 0.59 23.75 6.28
N LYS A 198 0.64 22.60 5.63
CA LYS A 198 1.14 22.39 4.27
C LYS A 198 0.08 21.61 3.48
N ASP A 199 0.05 21.84 2.17
CA ASP A 199 -0.65 20.96 1.23
C ASP A 199 0.39 20.00 0.65
N PHE A 200 0.23 18.72 0.97
CA PHE A 200 1.10 17.65 0.48
C PHE A 200 0.57 17.05 -0.82
N ARG A 201 -0.69 17.34 -1.19
CA ARG A 201 -1.25 16.89 -2.48
C ARG A 201 -0.61 17.69 -3.60
N ASN A 202 -0.31 17.01 -4.71
CA ASN A 202 0.38 17.58 -5.87
C ASN A 202 1.80 18.10 -5.58
N ALA A 203 2.40 17.77 -4.42
CA ALA A 203 3.78 18.12 -4.13
C ALA A 203 4.80 17.25 -4.88
N GLY A 204 4.37 16.14 -5.50
CA GLY A 204 5.24 15.14 -6.12
C GLY A 204 5.62 13.98 -5.19
N ILE A 205 5.11 13.97 -3.96
CA ILE A 205 5.42 12.92 -2.96
C ILE A 205 4.98 11.54 -3.45
N GLU A 206 3.78 11.44 -4.03
CA GLU A 206 3.23 10.20 -4.57
C GLU A 206 4.10 9.66 -5.72
N ASP A 207 4.47 10.52 -6.67
CA ASP A 207 5.33 10.17 -7.80
C ASP A 207 6.71 9.68 -7.34
N THR A 208 7.27 10.34 -6.32
CA THR A 208 8.55 9.94 -5.74
C THR A 208 8.45 8.61 -5.00
N LEU A 209 7.39 8.37 -4.20
CA LEU A 209 7.14 7.09 -3.55
C LEU A 209 6.93 5.97 -4.58
N TRP A 210 6.11 6.22 -5.59
CA TRP A 210 5.84 5.28 -6.68
C TRP A 210 7.12 4.90 -7.43
N SER A 211 7.92 5.90 -7.81
CA SER A 211 9.18 5.65 -8.51
C SER A 211 10.14 4.80 -7.68
N LYS A 212 10.22 5.06 -6.37
CA LYS A 212 11.08 4.27 -5.46
C LYS A 212 10.58 2.84 -5.29
N ILE A 213 9.28 2.62 -5.16
CA ILE A 213 8.75 1.25 -5.01
C ILE A 213 8.84 0.44 -6.30
N VAL A 214 8.70 1.09 -7.46
CA VAL A 214 8.95 0.46 -8.76
C VAL A 214 10.41 0.06 -8.91
N ALA A 215 11.34 0.93 -8.51
CA ALA A 215 12.76 0.61 -8.53
C ALA A 215 13.07 -0.58 -7.63
N GLU A 216 12.47 -0.64 -6.44
CA GLU A 216 12.62 -1.78 -5.53
C GLU A 216 12.08 -3.08 -6.12
N ALA A 217 10.85 -3.05 -6.68
CA ALA A 217 10.27 -4.23 -7.30
C ALA A 217 11.12 -4.75 -8.47
N LYS A 218 11.64 -3.84 -9.30
CA LYS A 218 12.57 -4.18 -10.39
C LYS A 218 13.88 -4.77 -9.88
N ALA A 219 14.45 -4.23 -8.80
CA ALA A 219 15.65 -4.77 -8.19
C ALA A 219 15.47 -6.22 -7.70
N ARG A 220 14.24 -6.57 -7.30
CA ARG A 220 13.86 -7.95 -6.94
C ARG A 220 13.57 -8.86 -8.15
N GLY A 221 13.57 -8.31 -9.36
CA GLY A 221 13.28 -9.05 -10.60
C GLY A 221 11.82 -9.02 -11.04
N ALA A 222 10.97 -8.19 -10.44
CA ALA A 222 9.56 -8.11 -10.83
C ALA A 222 9.44 -7.49 -12.23
N ARG A 223 8.63 -8.13 -13.08
CA ARG A 223 8.29 -7.65 -14.42
C ARG A 223 7.02 -6.82 -14.41
N LYS A 224 6.15 -7.06 -13.42
CA LYS A 224 4.84 -6.41 -13.29
C LYS A 224 4.60 -5.99 -11.85
N LEU A 225 3.77 -4.97 -11.69
CA LEU A 225 3.20 -4.59 -10.40
C LEU A 225 1.69 -4.73 -10.47
N TYR A 226 1.13 -5.35 -9.44
CA TYR A 226 -0.30 -5.33 -9.18
C TYR A 226 -0.62 -4.18 -8.22
N ILE A 227 -1.73 -3.50 -8.46
CA ILE A 227 -2.27 -2.49 -7.56
C ILE A 227 -3.78 -2.71 -7.50
N SER A 228 -4.31 -2.87 -6.29
CA SER A 228 -5.76 -2.85 -6.10
C SER A 228 -6.21 -1.45 -5.73
N ALA A 229 -7.08 -0.87 -6.56
CA ALA A 229 -7.76 0.41 -6.29
C ALA A 229 -9.07 0.23 -5.50
N ALA A 230 -9.35 -0.99 -5.00
CA ALA A 230 -10.56 -1.24 -4.22
C ALA A 230 -10.55 -0.40 -2.93
N ALA A 231 -11.38 0.64 -2.91
CA ALA A 231 -11.51 1.60 -1.80
C ALA A 231 -11.98 0.96 -0.47
N ASN A 232 -12.37 -0.30 -0.52
CA ASN A 232 -12.97 -1.11 0.52
C ASN A 232 -11.96 -2.14 1.07
N LEU A 233 -10.80 -1.64 1.50
CA LEU A 233 -9.82 -2.41 2.31
C LEU A 233 -10.31 -2.82 3.71
N GLY A 234 -11.61 -2.77 3.97
CA GLY A 234 -12.22 -3.14 5.24
C GLY A 234 -13.69 -3.51 5.14
N GLY A 235 -14.22 -3.72 3.93
CA GLY A 235 -15.53 -4.33 3.78
C GLY A 235 -15.42 -5.80 4.12
N ILE A 236 -15.80 -6.19 5.34
CA ILE A 236 -16.06 -7.60 5.63
C ILE A 236 -17.28 -7.97 4.78
N ILE A 237 -17.05 -8.60 3.63
CA ILE A 237 -18.13 -9.24 2.90
C ILE A 237 -18.45 -10.52 3.65
N LYS A 238 -19.51 -10.50 4.47
CA LYS A 238 -20.09 -11.74 4.98
C LYS A 238 -20.81 -12.41 3.81
N LEU A 239 -20.25 -13.53 3.33
CA LEU A 239 -20.97 -14.38 2.40
C LEU A 239 -22.18 -15.00 3.12
N PRO A 240 -23.35 -15.14 2.45
CA PRO A 240 -24.51 -15.79 3.04
C PRO A 240 -24.15 -17.18 3.60
N GLY A 241 -24.47 -17.42 4.88
CA GLY A 241 -24.17 -18.69 5.57
C GLY A 241 -22.87 -18.73 6.36
N MET A 242 -22.02 -17.70 6.31
CA MET A 242 -20.81 -17.63 7.14
C MET A 242 -21.06 -16.94 8.49
N THR A 243 -20.79 -17.65 9.58
CA THR A 243 -20.93 -17.13 10.96
C THR A 243 -19.75 -16.25 11.39
N GLN A 244 -18.61 -16.34 10.71
CA GLN A 244 -17.44 -15.48 10.94
C GLN A 244 -16.93 -14.84 9.63
N PRO A 245 -16.41 -13.60 9.70
CA PRO A 245 -15.66 -13.00 8.59
C PRO A 245 -14.54 -13.94 8.13
N LEU A 246 -14.34 -14.10 6.83
CA LEU A 246 -13.06 -14.61 6.34
C LEU A 246 -11.96 -13.65 6.80
N ALA A 247 -10.87 -14.20 7.35
CA ALA A 247 -9.67 -13.43 7.60
C ALA A 247 -9.23 -12.76 6.29
N PRO A 248 -8.70 -11.53 6.29
CA PRO A 248 -8.25 -10.83 5.08
C PRO A 248 -7.30 -11.66 4.21
N SER A 249 -6.56 -12.61 4.80
CA SER A 249 -5.68 -13.55 4.12
C SER A 249 -6.37 -14.61 3.26
N ALA A 250 -7.69 -14.80 3.38
CA ALA A 250 -8.45 -15.80 2.63
C ALA A 250 -9.04 -15.28 1.31
N TYR A 251 -8.77 -14.01 0.96
CA TYR A 251 -9.25 -13.37 -0.27
C TYR A 251 -8.18 -13.27 -1.38
N LEU A 252 -7.00 -13.86 -1.16
CA LEU A 252 -5.88 -13.89 -2.11
C LEU A 252 -5.51 -15.33 -2.46
#